data_AF-A0A524F8Z7-F1
#
_entry.id   AF-A0A524F8Z7-F1
#
_cell.length_a   1.000
_cell.length_b   1.000
_cell.length_c   1.000
_cell.angle_alpha   90.00
_cell.angle_beta   90.00
_cell.angle_gamma   90.00
#
_symmetry.space_group_name_H-M   'P 1'
#
loop_
_entity.id
_entity.type
_entity.pdbx_description
1 polymer ?
#
loop_
_entity_poly.entity_id
_entity_poly.type
_entity_poly.pdbx_seq_one_letter_code
_entity_poly.pdbx_strand_id
1 'polypeptide(L)'
;MKSEMNSTRYSIILDIIKKLVVKNSIEASFKIRRILEFLNHHQELEKKLEAIFKGEQFKTFLFLFILPFILGIIGGIFPSFFIILNDIDVQGNLIYLFSLNQELINGVLLVFLFLLFCLVISSYYFLKIINYERRSFLILISVILYIFLFLMSFLNISNFI
;
A
#
# COMPACT_ATOMS: atom_id res chain seq x y z
N MET A 1 17.47 -9.87 -26.56
CA MET A 1 18.88 -9.92 -27.04
C MET A 1 19.43 -8.57 -27.50
N LYS A 2 18.93 -7.91 -28.56
CA LYS A 2 19.55 -6.65 -29.04
C LYS A 2 19.35 -5.44 -28.09
N SER A 3 18.26 -5.38 -27.32
CA SER A 3 18.01 -4.25 -26.41
C SER A 3 18.73 -4.35 -25.06
N GLU A 4 19.17 -5.55 -24.65
CA GLU A 4 19.90 -5.75 -23.39
C GLU A 4 21.38 -5.32 -23.49
N MET A 5 21.93 -5.30 -24.72
CA MET A 5 23.31 -4.90 -25.01
C MET A 5 23.52 -3.37 -25.05
N ASN A 6 22.46 -2.57 -24.92
CA ASN A 6 22.54 -1.09 -24.98
C ASN A 6 22.93 -0.43 -23.64
N SER A 7 23.14 -1.19 -22.57
CA SER A 7 23.65 -0.59 -21.34
C SER A 7 25.14 -0.25 -21.47
N THR A 8 25.51 0.97 -21.09
CA THR A 8 26.91 1.44 -21.06
C THR A 8 27.81 0.52 -20.22
N ARG A 9 27.26 -0.18 -19.23
CA ARG A 9 28.00 -1.18 -18.43
C ARG A 9 28.39 -2.39 -19.28
N TYR A 10 27.48 -2.87 -20.14
CA TYR A 10 27.73 -4.04 -20.99
C TYR A 10 28.80 -3.75 -22.06
N SER A 11 28.81 -2.55 -22.63
CA SER A 11 29.84 -2.13 -23.60
C SER A 11 31.22 -2.04 -22.96
N ILE A 12 31.32 -1.51 -21.73
CA ILE A 12 32.58 -1.44 -20.98
C ILE A 12 33.13 -2.84 -20.69
N ILE A 13 32.26 -3.77 -20.25
CA ILE A 13 32.66 -5.16 -19.97
C ILE A 13 33.18 -5.84 -21.25
N LEU A 14 32.48 -5.68 -22.37
CA LEU A 14 32.89 -6.24 -23.67
C LEU A 14 34.24 -5.67 -24.16
N ASP A 15 34.48 -4.38 -23.98
CA ASP A 15 35.74 -3.76 -24.38
C ASP A 15 36.93 -4.23 -23.53
N ILE A 16 36.71 -4.46 -22.24
CA ILE A 16 37.72 -5.06 -21.35
C ILE A 16 38.03 -6.50 -21.78
N ILE A 17 37.00 -7.28 -22.12
CA ILE A 17 37.14 -8.66 -22.60
C ILE A 17 37.94 -8.68 -23.92
N LYS A 18 37.61 -7.82 -24.89
CA LYS A 18 38.34 -7.71 -26.16
C LYS A 18 39.82 -7.40 -25.94
N LYS A 19 40.14 -6.44 -25.06
CA LYS A 19 41.54 -6.07 -24.73
C LYS A 19 42.31 -7.21 -24.05
N LEU A 20 41.65 -8.05 -23.25
CA LEU A 20 42.27 -9.21 -22.60
C LEU A 20 42.61 -10.32 -23.60
N VAL A 21 41.68 -10.65 -24.51
CA VAL A 21 41.84 -11.71 -25.51
C VAL A 21 43.03 -11.44 -26.45
N VAL A 22 43.27 -10.17 -26.80
CA VAL A 22 44.38 -9.75 -27.68
C VAL A 22 45.76 -9.95 -27.03
N LYS A 23 45.87 -9.95 -25.69
CA LYS A 23 47.16 -10.03 -24.98
C LYS A 23 47.66 -11.46 -24.76
N ASN A 24 46.82 -12.35 -24.27
CA ASN A 24 47.19 -13.75 -24.00
C ASN A 24 45.90 -14.58 -23.83
N SER A 25 45.59 -15.50 -24.75
CA SER A 25 44.30 -16.18 -24.82
C SER A 25 44.00 -17.06 -23.59
N ILE A 26 45.03 -17.71 -23.03
CA ILE A 26 44.89 -18.62 -21.87
C ILE A 26 44.63 -17.80 -20.59
N GLU A 27 45.42 -16.76 -20.36
CA GLU A 27 45.25 -15.88 -19.19
C GLU A 27 43.96 -15.04 -19.29
N ALA A 28 43.59 -14.65 -20.52
CA ALA A 28 42.32 -14.00 -20.81
C ALA A 28 41.13 -14.91 -20.49
N SER A 29 41.15 -16.17 -20.92
CA SER A 29 40.09 -17.15 -20.62
C SER A 29 39.85 -17.27 -19.12
N PHE A 30 40.91 -17.37 -18.32
CA PHE A 30 40.81 -17.46 -16.87
C PHE A 30 40.24 -16.19 -16.23
N LYS A 31 40.68 -15.01 -16.68
CA LYS A 31 40.15 -13.72 -16.19
C LYS A 31 38.70 -13.49 -16.61
N ILE A 32 38.33 -13.85 -17.83
CA ILE A 32 36.95 -13.75 -18.35
C ILE A 32 36.03 -14.67 -17.54
N ARG A 33 36.46 -15.90 -17.24
CA ARG A 33 35.69 -16.84 -16.43
C ARG A 33 35.42 -16.29 -15.03
N ARG A 34 36.42 -15.69 -14.37
CA ARG A 34 36.23 -15.02 -13.08
C ARG A 34 35.26 -13.84 -13.15
N ILE A 35 35.34 -13.02 -14.21
CA ILE A 35 34.41 -11.91 -14.43
C ILE A 35 32.98 -12.42 -14.60
N LEU A 36 32.79 -13.51 -15.35
CA LEU A 36 31.48 -14.15 -15.53
C LEU A 36 30.93 -14.72 -14.22
N GLU A 37 31.76 -15.37 -13.40
CA GLU A 37 31.37 -15.88 -12.08
C GLU A 37 30.91 -14.73 -11.16
N PHE A 38 31.63 -13.61 -11.15
CA PHE A 38 31.26 -12.42 -10.37
C PHE A 38 29.96 -11.76 -10.87
N LEU A 39 29.78 -11.66 -12.19
CA LEU A 39 28.56 -11.15 -12.80
C LEU A 39 27.34 -12.03 -12.49
N ASN A 40 27.50 -13.35 -12.55
CA ASN A 40 26.44 -14.28 -12.19
C ASN A 40 26.03 -14.11 -10.72
N HIS A 41 26.99 -13.97 -9.81
CA HIS A 41 26.69 -13.71 -8.41
C HIS A 41 25.92 -12.39 -8.20
N HIS A 42 26.31 -11.32 -8.91
CA HIS A 42 25.57 -10.06 -8.88
C HIS A 42 24.15 -10.17 -9.42
N GLN A 43 23.94 -10.92 -10.51
CA GLN A 43 22.60 -11.16 -11.05
C GLN A 43 21.72 -11.94 -10.08
N GLU A 44 22.28 -12.91 -9.34
CA GLU A 44 21.53 -13.61 -8.30
C GLU A 44 21.11 -12.67 -7.16
N LEU A 45 21.99 -11.76 -6.74
CA LEU A 45 21.68 -10.75 -5.74
C LEU A 45 20.61 -9.76 -6.22
N GLU A 46 20.69 -9.29 -7.48
CA GLU A 46 19.66 -8.43 -8.08
C GLU A 46 18.30 -9.14 -8.11
N LYS A 47 18.26 -10.41 -8.53
CA LYS A 47 17.01 -11.20 -8.51
C LYS A 47 16.42 -11.32 -7.11
N LYS A 48 17.27 -11.53 -6.08
CA LYS A 48 16.83 -11.57 -4.68
C LYS A 48 16.26 -10.22 -4.23
N LEU A 49 16.93 -9.12 -4.56
CA LEU A 49 16.45 -7.77 -4.25
C LEU A 49 15.13 -7.45 -4.95
N GLU A 50 15.00 -7.81 -6.23
CA GLU A 50 13.76 -7.63 -6.98
C GLU A 50 12.60 -8.41 -6.37
N ALA A 51 12.86 -9.65 -5.92
CA ALA A 51 11.87 -10.46 -5.21
C ALA A 51 11.45 -9.81 -3.88
N ILE A 52 12.41 -9.28 -3.10
CA ILE A 52 12.13 -8.57 -1.85
C ILE A 52 11.27 -7.34 -2.12
N PHE A 53 11.64 -6.52 -3.11
CA PHE A 53 10.93 -5.31 -3.47
C PHE A 53 9.48 -5.60 -3.92
N LYS A 54 9.28 -6.63 -4.76
CA LYS A 54 7.93 -7.11 -5.11
C LYS A 54 7.14 -7.59 -3.89
N GLY A 55 7.81 -8.24 -2.93
CA GLY A 55 7.20 -8.66 -1.67
C GLY A 55 6.75 -7.47 -0.81
N GLU A 56 7.55 -6.42 -0.70
CA GLU A 56 7.16 -5.19 0.01
C GLU A 56 5.99 -4.48 -0.66
N GLN A 57 6.01 -4.38 -1.99
CA GLN A 57 4.90 -3.85 -2.77
C GLN A 57 3.59 -4.57 -2.44
N PHE A 58 3.60 -5.90 -2.47
CA PHE A 58 2.43 -6.71 -2.15
C PHE A 58 1.90 -6.45 -0.74
N LYS A 59 2.77 -6.41 0.27
CA LYS A 59 2.37 -6.14 1.66
C LYS A 59 1.66 -4.81 1.80
N THR A 60 2.16 -3.77 1.15
CA THR A 60 1.53 -2.46 1.24
C THR A 60 0.21 -2.40 0.48
N PHE A 61 0.07 -3.05 -0.68
CA PHE A 61 -1.23 -3.15 -1.34
C PHE A 61 -2.27 -3.85 -0.47
N LEU A 62 -1.87 -4.93 0.20
CA LEU A 62 -2.71 -5.63 1.17
C LEU A 62 -3.11 -4.71 2.32
N PHE A 63 -2.17 -3.92 2.86
CA PHE A 63 -2.46 -2.96 3.93
C PHE A 63 -3.42 -1.84 3.48
N LEU A 64 -3.20 -1.27 2.30
CA LEU A 64 -4.07 -0.26 1.67
C LEU A 64 -5.50 -0.77 1.49
N PHE A 65 -5.67 -2.06 1.26
CA PHE A 65 -6.98 -2.68 1.11
C PHE A 65 -7.63 -2.96 2.47
N ILE A 66 -6.88 -3.47 3.45
CA ILE A 66 -7.43 -3.84 4.78
C ILE A 66 -7.72 -2.62 5.66
N LEU A 67 -6.90 -1.57 5.58
CA LEU A 67 -7.03 -0.39 6.45
C LEU A 67 -8.41 0.31 6.34
N PRO A 68 -8.95 0.59 5.14
CA PRO A 68 -10.32 1.08 4.97
C PRO A 68 -11.39 0.22 5.65
N PHE A 69 -11.22 -1.11 5.65
CA PHE A 69 -12.19 -2.02 6.25
C PHE A 69 -12.21 -1.89 7.76
N ILE A 70 -11.04 -1.94 8.39
CA ILE A 70 -10.92 -1.83 9.84
C ILE A 70 -11.48 -0.48 10.31
N LEU A 71 -11.04 0.62 9.69
CA LEU A 71 -11.49 1.96 10.10
C LEU A 71 -12.97 2.20 9.79
N GLY A 72 -13.48 1.69 8.66
CA GLY A 72 -14.88 1.82 8.28
C GLY A 72 -15.81 1.11 9.26
N ILE A 73 -15.49 -0.12 9.65
CA ILE A 73 -16.27 -0.90 10.62
C ILE A 73 -16.22 -0.25 12.01
N ILE A 74 -15.03 0.11 12.50
CA ILE A 74 -14.88 0.75 13.82
C ILE A 74 -15.64 2.08 13.86
N GLY A 75 -15.50 2.90 12.82
CA GLY A 75 -16.21 4.17 12.73
C GLY A 75 -17.73 3.99 12.68
N GLY A 76 -18.22 3.00 11.92
CA GLY A 76 -19.64 2.72 11.81
C GLY A 76 -20.27 2.17 13.10
N ILE A 77 -19.50 1.49 13.94
CA ILE A 77 -19.94 1.01 15.27
C ILE A 77 -19.95 2.12 16.32
N PHE A 78 -19.15 3.17 16.16
CA PHE A 78 -19.05 4.24 17.16
C PHE A 78 -20.39 4.80 17.71
N PRO A 79 -21.43 5.05 16.90
CA PRO A 79 -22.71 5.56 17.40
C PRO A 79 -23.39 4.61 18.40
N SER A 80 -23.21 3.29 18.30
CA SER A 80 -23.83 2.34 19.26
C SER A 80 -23.25 2.50 20.65
N PHE A 81 -21.94 2.76 20.77
CA PHE A 81 -21.31 3.02 22.06
C PHE A 81 -21.90 4.26 22.73
N PHE A 82 -22.19 5.31 21.96
CA PHE A 82 -22.81 6.52 22.49
C PHE A 82 -24.23 6.26 23.00
N ILE A 83 -25.02 5.45 22.29
CA ILE A 83 -26.38 5.07 22.70
C ILE A 83 -26.35 4.25 24.00
N ILE A 84 -25.45 3.25 24.08
CA ILE A 84 -25.30 2.40 25.27
C ILE A 84 -24.85 3.21 26.50
N LEU A 85 -23.89 4.13 26.33
CA LEU A 85 -23.34 4.90 27.45
C LEU A 85 -24.33 5.91 28.02
N ASN A 86 -25.25 6.42 27.20
CA ASN A 86 -26.22 7.43 27.61
C ASN A 86 -27.60 6.85 27.97
N ASP A 87 -27.73 5.51 28.00
CA ASP A 87 -28.95 4.78 28.39
C ASP A 87 -30.22 5.34 27.72
N ILE A 88 -30.10 5.68 26.43
CA ILE A 88 -31.20 6.31 25.68
C ILE A 88 -32.20 5.20 25.34
N ASP A 89 -33.41 5.28 25.91
CA ASP A 89 -34.52 4.37 25.57
C ASP A 89 -34.86 4.45 24.07
N VAL A 90 -34.45 3.43 23.33
CA VAL A 90 -34.68 3.31 21.89
C VAL A 90 -36.07 2.70 21.65
N GLN A 91 -37.13 3.43 22.01
CA GLN A 91 -38.48 3.10 21.56
C GLN A 91 -38.89 4.02 20.40
N GLY A 92 -38.49 3.62 19.18
CA GLY A 92 -39.06 4.11 17.93
C GLY A 92 -38.14 4.97 17.06
N ASN A 93 -37.96 4.52 15.81
CA ASN A 93 -37.35 5.20 14.65
C ASN A 93 -36.16 6.15 14.94
N LEU A 94 -34.94 5.68 14.66
CA LEU A 94 -33.67 6.41 14.71
C LEU A 94 -33.64 7.77 13.97
N ILE A 95 -34.53 7.98 13.00
CA ILE A 95 -34.72 9.29 12.33
C ILE A 95 -35.11 10.37 13.36
N TYR A 96 -35.89 10.03 14.39
CA TYR A 96 -36.24 10.96 15.48
C TYR A 96 -35.08 11.17 16.46
N LEU A 97 -34.28 10.14 16.73
CA LEU A 97 -33.08 10.18 17.60
C LEU A 97 -31.98 11.09 17.02
N PHE A 98 -31.79 11.04 15.70
CA PHE A 98 -30.91 11.96 14.97
C PHE A 98 -31.46 13.39 14.92
N SER A 99 -32.78 13.58 14.82
CA SER A 99 -33.38 14.92 14.79
C SER A 99 -33.32 15.68 16.14
N LEU A 100 -33.15 14.97 17.26
CA LEU A 100 -33.17 15.54 18.61
C LEU A 100 -31.78 15.66 19.26
N ASN A 101 -30.80 14.81 18.91
CA ASN A 101 -29.44 14.84 19.48
C ASN A 101 -28.40 15.36 18.49
N GLN A 102 -28.34 16.69 18.34
CA GLN A 102 -27.33 17.38 17.53
C GLN A 102 -25.88 17.04 17.97
N GLU A 103 -25.68 16.72 19.24
CA GLU A 103 -24.39 16.28 19.78
C GLU A 103 -23.95 14.91 19.23
N LEU A 104 -24.89 13.97 19.03
CA LEU A 104 -24.60 12.64 18.49
C LEU A 104 -24.19 12.74 17.01
N ILE A 105 -24.90 13.56 16.22
CA ILE A 105 -24.53 13.85 14.82
C ILE A 105 -23.13 14.44 14.74
N ASN A 106 -22.86 15.47 15.55
CA ASN A 106 -21.57 16.14 15.54
C ASN A 106 -20.44 15.19 15.96
N GLY A 107 -20.68 14.33 16.97
CA GLY A 107 -19.72 13.33 17.41
C GLY A 107 -19.40 12.30 16.32
N VAL A 108 -20.43 11.75 15.66
CA VAL A 108 -20.26 10.77 14.56
C VAL A 108 -19.55 11.40 13.38
N LEU A 109 -19.89 12.64 13.01
CA LEU A 109 -19.26 13.36 11.91
C LEU A 109 -17.79 13.67 12.21
N LEU A 110 -17.46 14.05 13.45
CA LEU A 110 -16.09 14.30 13.88
C LEU A 110 -15.24 13.01 13.83
N VAL A 111 -15.77 11.89 14.32
CA VAL A 111 -15.09 10.58 14.24
C VAL A 111 -14.89 10.16 12.79
N PHE A 112 -15.90 10.33 11.95
CA PHE A 112 -15.80 10.04 10.52
C PHE A 112 -14.68 10.85 9.85
N LEU A 113 -14.65 12.17 10.05
CA LEU A 113 -13.60 13.02 9.48
C LEU A 113 -12.21 12.66 10.00
N PHE A 114 -12.08 12.41 11.30
CA PHE A 114 -10.81 12.01 11.91
C PHE A 114 -10.26 10.73 11.28
N LEU A 115 -11.09 9.69 11.19
CA LEU A 115 -10.72 8.41 10.59
C LEU A 115 -10.41 8.54 9.09
N LEU A 116 -11.14 9.38 8.37
CA LEU A 116 -10.86 9.68 6.96
C LEU A 116 -9.49 10.35 6.80
N PHE A 117 -9.14 11.33 7.64
CA PHE A 117 -7.81 11.94 7.61
C PHE A 117 -6.71 10.94 7.94
N CYS A 118 -6.91 10.08 8.95
CA CYS A 118 -5.98 9.00 9.27
C CYS A 118 -5.75 8.07 8.08
N LEU A 119 -6.82 7.68 7.38
CA LEU A 119 -6.74 6.85 6.18
C LEU A 119 -5.92 7.51 5.08
N VAL A 120 -6.22 8.77 4.76
CA VAL A 120 -5.53 9.50 3.68
C VAL A 120 -4.04 9.66 3.99
N ILE A 121 -3.69 10.06 5.22
CA ILE A 121 -2.30 10.26 5.65
C ILE A 121 -1.55 8.93 5.60
N SER A 122 -2.13 7.87 6.17
CA SER A 122 -1.51 6.54 6.20
C SER A 122 -1.27 6.00 4.78
N SER A 123 -2.31 5.99 3.94
CA SER A 123 -2.23 5.56 2.53
C SER A 123 -1.19 6.36 1.74
N TYR A 124 -1.09 7.67 1.96
CA TYR A 124 -0.09 8.50 1.32
C TYR A 124 1.34 8.08 1.67
N TYR A 125 1.65 7.90 2.96
CA TYR A 125 2.99 7.49 3.38
C TYR A 125 3.36 6.10 2.89
N PHE A 126 2.43 5.14 2.94
CA PHE A 126 2.63 3.80 2.42
C PHE A 126 2.96 3.79 0.91
N LEU A 127 2.22 4.55 0.11
CA LEU A 127 2.46 4.65 -1.33
C LEU A 127 3.74 5.44 -1.67
N LYS A 128 4.14 6.37 -0.79
CA LYS A 128 5.40 7.10 -0.92
C LYS A 128 6.61 6.20 -0.72
N ILE A 129 6.56 5.28 0.25
CA ILE A 129 7.67 4.35 0.55
C ILE A 129 7.95 3.43 -0.65
N ILE A 130 6.91 2.95 -1.32
CA ILE A 130 7.04 2.08 -2.51
C ILE A 130 7.34 2.85 -3.80
N ASN A 131 7.27 4.17 -3.76
CA ASN A 131 7.43 5.03 -4.92
C ASN A 131 6.48 4.66 -6.09
N TYR A 132 5.22 4.32 -5.79
CA TYR A 132 4.25 3.97 -6.83
C TYR A 132 3.88 5.20 -7.68
N GLU A 133 3.67 5.05 -8.98
CA GLU A 133 3.42 6.19 -9.89
C GLU A 133 2.00 6.77 -9.74
N ARG A 134 0.98 5.91 -9.63
CA ARG A 134 -0.44 6.33 -9.58
C ARG A 134 -0.99 6.42 -8.15
N ARG A 135 -0.29 7.15 -7.27
CA ARG A 135 -0.61 7.19 -5.82
C ARG A 135 -2.01 7.74 -5.56
N SER A 136 -2.37 8.85 -6.21
CA SER A 136 -3.65 9.54 -6.02
C SER A 136 -4.85 8.64 -6.31
N PHE A 137 -4.79 7.84 -7.38
CA PHE A 137 -5.85 6.93 -7.77
C PHE A 137 -6.12 5.86 -6.70
N LEU A 138 -5.07 5.26 -6.14
CA LEU A 138 -5.20 4.25 -5.08
C LEU A 138 -5.74 4.84 -3.78
N ILE A 139 -5.31 6.06 -3.42
CA ILE A 139 -5.87 6.77 -2.27
C ILE A 139 -7.36 7.00 -2.48
N LEU A 140 -7.78 7.43 -3.67
CA LEU A 140 -9.18 7.67 -3.99
C LEU A 140 -10.02 6.40 -3.86
N ILE A 141 -9.55 5.26 -4.38
CA ILE A 141 -10.21 3.96 -4.18
C ILE A 141 -10.33 3.62 -2.69
N SER A 142 -9.26 3.80 -1.92
CA SER A 142 -9.28 3.48 -0.48
C SER A 142 -10.29 4.35 0.28
N VAL A 143 -10.44 5.62 -0.12
CA VAL A 143 -11.43 6.54 0.46
C VAL A 143 -12.85 6.11 0.09
N ILE A 144 -13.11 5.75 -1.17
CA ILE A 144 -14.43 5.25 -1.58
C ILE A 144 -14.80 3.98 -0.79
N LEU A 145 -13.87 3.04 -0.66
CA LEU A 145 -14.09 1.81 0.12
C LEU A 145 -14.40 2.12 1.59
N TYR A 146 -13.66 3.05 2.20
CA TYR A 146 -13.91 3.49 3.57
C TYR A 146 -15.30 4.08 3.74
N ILE A 147 -15.70 5.02 2.88
CA ILE A 147 -17.02 5.67 2.94
C ILE A 147 -18.12 4.62 2.80
N PHE A 148 -17.98 3.72 1.84
CA PHE A 148 -18.95 2.65 1.61
C PHE A 148 -19.08 1.74 2.84
N LEU A 149 -17.97 1.28 3.41
CA LEU A 149 -17.97 0.39 4.58
C LEU A 149 -18.48 1.07 5.84
N PHE A 150 -18.13 2.34 6.04
CA PHE A 150 -18.65 3.15 7.12
C PHE A 150 -20.18 3.25 7.04
N LEU A 151 -20.72 3.63 5.89
CA LEU A 151 -22.17 3.74 5.69
C LEU A 151 -22.88 2.40 5.88
N MET A 152 -22.34 1.32 5.32
CA MET A 152 -22.95 -0.01 5.48
C MET A 152 -22.94 -0.47 6.94
N SER A 153 -21.83 -0.28 7.66
CA SER A 153 -21.75 -0.63 9.07
C SER A 153 -22.66 0.23 9.93
N PHE A 154 -22.71 1.54 9.65
CA PHE A 154 -23.57 2.49 10.34
C PHE A 154 -25.06 2.14 10.15
N LEU A 155 -25.48 1.89 8.91
CA LEU A 155 -26.86 1.50 8.58
C LEU A 155 -27.25 0.16 9.19
N ASN A 156 -26.34 -0.80 9.19
CA ASN A 156 -26.60 -2.12 9.77
C ASN A 156 -26.84 -2.02 11.28
N ILE A 157 -26.09 -1.17 11.97
CA ILE A 157 -26.23 -0.96 13.40
C ILE A 157 -27.47 -0.14 13.71
N SER A 158 -27.77 0.87 12.89
CA SER A 158 -29.02 1.62 13.01
C SER A 158 -30.28 0.77 12.75
N ASN A 159 -30.15 -0.36 12.07
CA ASN A 159 -31.26 -1.30 11.88
C ASN A 159 -31.37 -2.32 13.03
N PHE A 160 -30.30 -2.53 13.78
CA PHE A 160 -30.23 -3.51 14.87
C PHE A 160 -30.61 -2.92 16.23
N ILE A 161 -30.40 -1.61 16.38
CA ILE A 161 -30.82 -0.78 17.51
C ILE A 161 -32.21 -0.24 17.25
#